data_AF-A0AAD9BSG1-F1
#
_entry.id   AF-A0AAD9BSG1-F1
#
_cell.length_a   1.000
_cell.length_b   1.000
_cell.length_c   1.000
_cell.angle_alpha   90.00
_cell.angle_beta   90.00
_cell.angle_gamma   90.00
#
_symmetry.space_group_name_H-M   'P 1'
#
loop_
_entity.id
_entity.type
_entity.pdbx_description
1 polymer ?
#
loop_
_entity_poly.entity_id
_entity_poly.type
_entity_poly.pdbx_seq_one_letter_code
_entity_poly.pdbx_strand_id
1 'polypeptide(L)'
;MPNIRKRKTDRGVPLPLLQRASNEVQEGKSVRAVAKSHDICHVTMYRFHKKRLRLESQGSKSPQRVGYWTQKVFSTEQEMLLRDYLMEAADLYYGLSSKEVGLHN
;
A
#
# COMPACT_ATOMS: atom_id res chain seq x y z
N MET A 1 7.94 9.24 14.81
CA MET A 1 6.87 9.98 14.10
C MET A 1 6.56 9.29 12.78
N PRO A 2 5.29 9.09 12.39
CA PRO A 2 4.97 8.51 11.08
C PRO A 2 5.43 9.48 9.98
N ASN A 3 6.22 9.01 9.03
CA ASN A 3 6.68 9.83 7.91
C ASN A 3 5.51 10.09 6.94
N ILE A 4 4.85 11.24 7.07
CA ILE A 4 3.78 11.67 6.15
C ILE A 4 4.43 12.19 4.86
N ARG A 5 4.90 11.27 4.01
CA ARG A 5 5.48 11.63 2.72
C ARG A 5 4.38 12.07 1.75
N LYS A 6 4.25 13.38 1.50
CA LYS A 6 3.41 13.90 0.41
C LYS A 6 3.98 13.44 -0.94
N ARG A 7 3.12 12.86 -1.79
CA ARG A 7 3.51 12.38 -3.13
C ARG A 7 3.95 13.57 -3.99
N LYS A 8 5.11 13.47 -4.62
CA LYS A 8 5.64 14.51 -5.53
C LYS A 8 5.12 14.39 -6.96
N THR A 9 4.54 13.25 -7.32
CA THR A 9 4.09 12.96 -8.67
C THR A 9 2.65 12.48 -8.67
N ASP A 10 1.89 12.94 -9.65
CA ASP A 10 0.57 12.41 -10.01
C ASP A 10 0.68 11.20 -10.95
N ARG A 11 1.85 10.56 -10.97
CA ARG A 11 2.12 9.42 -11.86
C ARG A 11 1.45 8.17 -11.28
N GLY A 12 0.43 7.70 -11.99
CA GLY A 12 -0.23 6.43 -11.74
C GLY A 12 -1.74 6.57 -11.58
N VAL A 13 -2.47 5.57 -12.05
CA VAL A 13 -3.93 5.58 -12.03
C VAL A 13 -4.44 5.14 -10.66
N PRO A 14 -5.34 5.90 -10.01
CA PRO A 14 -5.95 5.50 -8.75
C PRO A 14 -6.68 4.16 -8.87
N LEU A 15 -6.59 3.31 -7.83
CA LEU A 15 -7.29 2.01 -7.80
C LEU A 15 -8.81 2.13 -8.00
N PRO A 16 -9.52 3.09 -7.37
CA PRO A 16 -10.96 3.23 -7.57
C PRO A 16 -11.33 3.51 -9.03
N LEU A 17 -10.51 4.30 -9.73
CA LEU A 17 -10.71 4.59 -11.15
C LEU A 17 -10.45 3.36 -12.02
N LEU A 18 -9.39 2.61 -11.73
CA LEU A 18 -9.09 1.32 -12.39
C LEU A 18 -10.24 0.31 -12.23
N GLN A 19 -10.82 0.23 -11.03
CA GLN A 19 -11.94 -0.68 -10.74
C GLN A 19 -13.19 -0.30 -11.53
N ARG A 20 -13.57 0.99 -11.54
CA ARG A 20 -14.72 1.49 -12.31
C ARG A 20 -14.55 1.21 -13.81
N ALA A 21 -13.41 1.60 -14.36
CA ALA A 21 -13.09 1.34 -15.76
C ALA A 21 -13.12 -0.16 -16.10
N SER A 22 -12.59 -1.03 -15.23
CA SER A 22 -12.64 -2.47 -15.48
C SER A 22 -14.05 -3.08 -15.39
N ASN A 23 -14.97 -2.49 -14.63
CA ASN A 23 -16.38 -2.92 -14.61
C ASN A 23 -17.05 -2.63 -15.95
N GLU A 24 -16.80 -1.45 -16.51
CA GLU A 24 -17.28 -1.08 -17.86
C GLU A 24 -16.75 -2.03 -18.95
N VAL A 25 -15.53 -2.54 -18.81
CA VAL A 25 -15.01 -3.58 -19.71
C VAL A 25 -15.73 -4.92 -19.51
N GLN A 26 -16.05 -5.30 -18.26
CA GLN A 26 -16.85 -6.50 -17.98
C GLN A 26 -18.30 -6.39 -18.51
N GLU A 27 -18.86 -5.19 -18.57
CA GLU A 27 -20.15 -4.90 -19.21
C GLU A 27 -20.11 -5.03 -20.75
N GLY A 28 -18.95 -5.35 -21.33
CA GLY A 28 -18.79 -5.66 -22.76
C GLY A 28 -18.18 -4.52 -23.59
N LYS A 29 -17.81 -3.39 -22.99
CA LYS A 29 -17.12 -2.31 -23.71
C LYS A 29 -15.68 -2.70 -24.04
N SER A 30 -15.16 -2.20 -25.16
CA SER A 30 -13.78 -2.47 -25.55
C SER A 30 -12.77 -1.83 -24.60
N VAL A 31 -11.70 -2.55 -24.27
CA VAL A 31 -10.60 -2.06 -23.40
C VAL A 31 -10.04 -0.73 -23.90
N ARG A 32 -9.89 -0.56 -25.22
CA ARG A 32 -9.35 0.68 -25.81
C ARG A 32 -10.31 1.86 -25.67
N ALA A 33 -11.61 1.65 -25.85
CA ALA A 33 -12.60 2.71 -25.71
C ALA A 33 -12.67 3.21 -24.26
N VAL A 34 -12.72 2.28 -23.30
CA VAL A 34 -12.75 2.61 -21.87
C VAL A 34 -11.44 3.27 -21.41
N ALA A 35 -10.29 2.78 -21.90
CA ALA A 35 -9.00 3.42 -21.61
C ALA A 35 -8.98 4.89 -22.05
N LYS A 36 -9.51 5.17 -23.25
CA LYS A 36 -9.60 6.52 -23.79
C LYS A 36 -10.58 7.40 -23.01
N SER A 37 -11.73 6.87 -22.58
CA SER A 37 -12.75 7.67 -21.86
C SER A 37 -12.30 8.09 -20.46
N HIS A 38 -11.46 7.27 -19.81
CA HIS A 38 -10.95 7.54 -18.46
C HIS A 38 -9.55 8.17 -18.44
N ASP A 39 -9.00 8.52 -19.60
CA ASP A 39 -7.62 9.02 -19.77
C ASP A 39 -6.55 8.11 -19.14
N ILE A 40 -6.68 6.80 -19.40
CA ILE A 40 -5.77 5.77 -18.88
C ILE A 40 -5.01 5.17 -20.06
N CYS A 41 -3.70 4.97 -19.89
CA CYS A 41 -2.91 4.23 -20.86
C CYS A 41 -3.53 2.84 -21.11
N HIS A 42 -3.80 2.52 -22.38
CA HIS A 42 -4.44 1.26 -22.79
C HIS A 42 -3.71 0.01 -22.27
N VAL A 43 -2.38 0.07 -22.13
CA VAL A 43 -1.57 -1.02 -21.57
C VAL A 43 -1.86 -1.23 -20.09
N THR A 44 -1.99 -0.15 -19.33
CA THR A 44 -2.36 -0.18 -17.91
C THR A 44 -3.74 -0.80 -17.73
N MET A 45 -4.72 -0.34 -18.52
CA MET A 45 -6.07 -0.92 -18.54
C MET A 45 -6.06 -2.42 -18.84
N TYR A 46 -5.41 -2.81 -19.94
CA TYR A 46 -5.33 -4.21 -20.36
C TYR A 46 -4.68 -5.09 -19.29
N ARG A 47 -3.54 -4.66 -18.72
CA ARG A 47 -2.84 -5.41 -17.66
C ARG A 47 -3.70 -5.55 -16.41
N PHE A 48 -4.38 -4.48 -16.00
CA PHE A 48 -5.25 -4.50 -14.84
C PHE A 48 -6.43 -5.46 -15.05
N HIS A 49 -7.18 -5.29 -16.13
CA HIS A 49 -8.35 -6.10 -16.43
C HIS A 49 -8.00 -7.59 -16.57
N LYS A 50 -6.92 -7.92 -17.30
CA LYS A 50 -6.45 -9.30 -17.46
C LYS A 50 -6.05 -9.96 -16.13
N LYS A 51 -5.40 -9.21 -15.24
CA LYS A 51 -5.02 -9.72 -13.91
C LYS A 51 -6.26 -9.93 -13.05
N ARG A 52 -7.24 -9.04 -13.11
CA ARG A 52 -8.51 -9.17 -12.40
C ARG A 52 -9.25 -10.45 -12.80
N LEU A 53 -9.42 -10.71 -14.11
CA LEU A 53 -10.05 -11.93 -14.61
C LEU A 53 -9.34 -13.20 -14.10
N ARG A 54 -8.00 -13.19 -14.04
CA ARG A 54 -7.22 -14.31 -13.48
C ARG A 54 -7.52 -14.53 -11.99
N LEU A 55 -7.55 -13.46 -11.19
CA LEU A 55 -7.85 -13.55 -9.76
C LEU A 55 -9.29 -14.02 -9.50
N GLU A 56 -10.25 -13.51 -10.28
CA GLU A 56 -11.65 -13.95 -10.24
C GLU A 56 -11.77 -15.44 -10.57
N SER A 57 -11.06 -15.92 -11.60
CA SER A 57 -11.05 -17.35 -11.96
C SER A 57 -10.44 -18.26 -10.89
N GLN A 58 -9.59 -17.71 -10.02
CA GLN A 58 -8.99 -18.42 -8.87
C GLN A 58 -9.84 -18.32 -7.60
N GLY A 59 -11.07 -17.76 -7.67
CA GLY A 59 -11.96 -17.60 -6.52
C GLY A 59 -11.54 -16.47 -5.56
N SER A 60 -10.59 -15.62 -5.94
CA SER A 60 -10.14 -14.51 -5.11
C SER A 60 -11.16 -13.37 -5.15
N LYS A 61 -11.77 -13.08 -4.00
CA LYS A 61 -12.67 -11.92 -3.82
C LYS A 61 -11.93 -10.65 -3.40
N SER A 62 -10.62 -10.73 -3.15
CA SER A 62 -9.86 -9.58 -2.67
C SER A 62 -9.56 -8.62 -3.82
N PRO A 63 -9.65 -7.29 -3.58
CA PRO A 63 -9.34 -6.31 -4.60
C PRO A 63 -7.88 -6.48 -5.05
N GLN A 64 -7.67 -6.39 -6.36
CA GLN A 64 -6.33 -6.50 -6.94
C GLN A 64 -5.38 -5.50 -6.28
N ARG A 65 -4.31 -6.01 -5.67
CA ARG A 65 -3.24 -5.18 -5.12
C ARG A 65 -2.52 -4.45 -6.27
N VAL A 66 -2.55 -3.12 -6.24
CA VAL A 66 -1.81 -2.23 -7.15
C VAL A 66 -0.74 -1.46 -6.37
N GLY A 67 0.38 -1.14 -7.02
CA GLY A 67 1.51 -0.47 -6.39
C GLY A 67 2.67 -1.40 -6.07
N TYR A 68 3.63 -0.89 -5.29
CA TYR A 68 4.85 -1.63 -4.95
C TYR A 68 4.55 -2.81 -4.02
N TRP A 69 5.21 -3.93 -4.30
CA TRP A 69 5.24 -5.04 -3.38
C TRP A 69 6.12 -4.68 -2.18
N THR A 70 5.51 -4.34 -1.05
CA THR A 70 6.26 -4.20 0.21
C THR A 70 6.65 -5.59 0.68
N GLN A 71 7.93 -5.95 0.60
CA GLN A 71 8.48 -7.06 1.38
C GLN A 71 8.54 -6.59 2.81
N LYS A 72 7.66 -7.13 3.67
CA LYS A 72 7.77 -6.88 5.10
C LYS A 72 8.98 -7.66 5.62
N VAL A 73 9.89 -6.94 6.28
CA VAL A 73 11.06 -7.55 6.92
C VAL A 73 10.65 -8.28 8.21
N PHE A 74 9.66 -7.73 8.93
CA PHE A 74 9.12 -8.31 10.14
C PHE A 74 7.71 -8.87 9.94
N SER A 75 7.40 -9.96 10.64
CA SER A 75 6.03 -10.39 10.86
C SER A 75 5.29 -9.39 11.74
N THR A 76 3.96 -9.42 11.73
CA THR A 76 3.15 -8.56 12.61
C THR A 76 3.50 -8.76 14.09
N GLU A 77 3.76 -10.01 14.49
CA GLU A 77 4.18 -10.35 15.86
C GLU A 77 5.55 -9.77 16.20
N GLN A 78 6.51 -9.84 15.27
CA GLN A 78 7.83 -9.22 15.44
C GLN A 78 7.74 -7.68 15.50
N GLU A 79 6.86 -7.06 14.70
CA GLU A 79 6.59 -5.62 14.77
C GLU A 79 6.04 -5.24 16.15
N MET A 80 5.16 -6.06 16.74
CA MET A 80 4.63 -5.85 18.08
C MET A 80 5.69 -6.01 19.17
N LEU A 81 6.46 -7.10 19.14
CA LEU A 81 7.54 -7.33 20.09
C LEU A 81 8.57 -6.20 20.09
N LEU A 82 8.96 -5.74 18.90
CA LEU A 82 9.88 -4.62 18.76
C LEU A 82 9.28 -3.33 19.31
N ARG A 83 7.99 -3.07 19.09
CA ARG A 83 7.29 -1.92 19.65
C ARG A 83 7.39 -1.93 21.18
N ASP A 84 7.03 -3.05 21.80
CA ASP A 84 6.95 -3.14 23.26
C ASP A 84 8.34 -2.97 23.89
N TYR A 85 9.36 -3.62 23.32
CA TYR A 85 10.75 -3.44 23.74
C TYR A 85 11.22 -1.98 23.66
N LEU A 86 10.92 -1.29 22.56
CA LEU A 86 11.31 0.11 22.39
C LEU A 86 10.63 1.05 23.40
N MET A 87 9.39 0.75 23.80
CA MET A 87 8.68 1.51 24.83
C MET A 87 9.33 1.29 26.20
N GLU A 88 9.60 0.04 26.58
CA GLU A 88 10.27 -0.29 27.84
C GLU A 88 11.68 0.32 27.91
N ALA A 89 12.44 0.24 26.82
CA ALA A 89 13.77 0.85 26.75
C ALA A 89 13.70 2.38 26.90
N ALA A 90 12.68 3.03 26.33
CA ALA A 90 12.48 4.46 26.47
C ALA A 90 12.12 4.86 27.91
N ASP A 91 11.24 4.09 28.56
CA ASP A 91 10.84 4.33 29.97
C ASP A 91 12.03 4.14 30.93
N LEU A 92 12.95 3.24 30.62
CA LEU A 92 14.20 3.04 31.36
C LEU A 92 15.30 4.06 31.04
N TYR A 93 15.01 5.05 30.18
CA TYR A 93 16.00 6.01 29.66
C TYR A 93 17.24 5.31 29.10
N TYR A 94 17.06 4.13 28.48
CA TYR A 94 18.15 3.29 28.02
C TYR A 94 19.01 4.05 27.01
N GLY A 95 20.28 4.27 27.34
CA GLY A 95 21.23 5.05 26.54
C GLY A 95 21.41 6.52 26.98
N LEU A 96 20.68 6.99 27.99
CA LEU A 96 20.94 8.27 28.65
C LEU A 96 21.63 8.06 30.01
N SER A 97 22.55 8.96 30.34
CA SER A 97 23.25 8.98 31.62
C SER A 97 22.36 9.55 32.73
N SER A 98 22.52 9.11 33.98
CA SER A 98 21.76 9.63 35.14
C SER A 98 21.85 11.16 35.29
N LYS A 99 22.90 11.79 34.75
CA LYS A 99 23.05 13.26 34.70
C LYS A 99 22.12 13.92 33.69
N GLU A 100 21.84 13.25 32.58
CA GLU A 100 20.97 13.74 31.50
C GLU A 100 19.49 13.56 31.84
N VAL A 101 19.18 12.57 32.67
CA VAL A 101 17.83 12.28 33.18
C VAL A 101 17.48 13.13 34.43
N GLY A 102 18.44 13.91 34.96
CA GLY A 102 18.21 14.81 36.11
C GLY A 102 17.96 14.08 37.44
N LEU A 103 18.32 12.79 37.55
CA LEU A 103 18.13 11.96 38.75
C LEU A 103 19.25 12.09 39.79
N HIS A 104 19.96 13.22 39.81
CA HIS A 104 20.93 13.55 40.86
C HIS A 104 20.36 14.66 41.77
N ASN A 105 19.93 14.25 42.96
CA ASN A 105 19.98 15.09 44.17
C ASN A 105 21.25 14.73 44.93
#